data_AF-A0A202DDJ5-F1
#
_entry.id   AF-A0A202DDJ5-F1
#
_cell.length_a   1.000
_cell.length_b   1.000
_cell.length_c   1.000
_cell.angle_alpha   90.00
_cell.angle_beta   90.00
_cell.angle_gamma   90.00
#
_symmetry.space_group_name_H-M   'P 1'
#
loop_
_entity.id
_entity.type
_entity.pdbx_description
1 polymer ?
#
loop_
_entity_poly.entity_id
_entity_poly.type
_entity_poly.pdbx_seq_one_letter_code
_entity_poly.pdbx_strand_id
1 'polypeptide(L)'
;MLNTCKNDFMKKILPAILILICAAYPVLAKDASDGDIKELNKRIERLENRIEMLEEIIEPLEDDMRSRARALRFRKKFQERMKRDERIYEPSDLREIEKLYQTANQKWNTVTAKESLKLLADNYPESNRAGCGMLYLAQMNMGKQKRDYFKKAIREHNDCWYGDGVQVGAYARFLLAVYYQETGDKKEAKKLFKEIVNKYPEAIDHKGNMLKDIIREINK
;
A
#
# COMPACT_ATOMS: atom_id res chain seq x y z
N MET A 1 -61.19 -23.54 29.77
CA MET A 1 -60.86 -24.15 31.08
C MET A 1 -59.67 -25.11 31.00
N LEU A 2 -58.57 -24.77 30.30
CA LEU A 2 -57.38 -25.62 30.18
C LEU A 2 -56.05 -24.88 30.47
N ASN A 3 -56.10 -23.60 30.87
CA ASN A 3 -54.91 -22.79 31.15
C ASN A 3 -54.61 -22.56 32.64
N THR A 4 -55.44 -23.07 33.55
CA THR A 4 -55.21 -22.95 35.00
C THR A 4 -54.56 -24.19 35.61
N CYS A 5 -54.55 -25.34 34.92
CA CYS A 5 -54.04 -26.59 35.47
C CYS A 5 -52.52 -26.84 35.23
N LYS A 6 -51.90 -26.13 34.28
CA LYS A 6 -50.45 -26.23 34.01
C LYS A 6 -49.58 -25.43 35.00
N ASN A 7 -50.15 -24.40 35.62
CA ASN A 7 -49.39 -23.47 36.48
C ASN A 7 -49.17 -23.96 37.92
N ASP A 8 -49.98 -24.91 38.40
CA ASP A 8 -49.83 -25.48 39.75
C ASP A 8 -48.91 -26.72 39.77
N PHE A 9 -48.84 -27.47 38.67
CA PHE A 9 -47.95 -28.62 38.54
C PHE A 9 -46.48 -28.17 38.45
N MET A 10 -46.20 -27.05 37.75
CA MET A 10 -44.85 -26.49 37.65
C MET A 10 -44.39 -25.76 38.92
N LYS A 11 -45.29 -25.25 39.78
CA LYS A 11 -44.91 -24.58 41.05
C LYS A 11 -44.56 -25.55 42.18
N LYS A 12 -45.04 -26.79 42.14
CA LYS A 12 -44.77 -27.80 43.19
C LYS A 12 -43.63 -28.76 42.87
N ILE A 13 -43.24 -28.88 41.60
CA ILE A 13 -42.13 -29.76 41.17
C ILE A 13 -40.79 -29.02 41.07
N LEU A 14 -40.81 -27.70 40.87
CA LEU A 14 -39.60 -26.89 40.79
C LEU A 14 -38.71 -26.91 42.06
N PRO A 15 -39.24 -26.92 43.31
CA PRO A 15 -38.36 -26.99 44.48
C PRO A 15 -37.84 -28.41 44.75
N ALA A 16 -38.47 -29.46 44.23
CA ALA A 16 -38.04 -30.85 44.47
C ALA A 16 -36.93 -31.30 43.50
N ILE A 17 -36.92 -30.78 42.26
CA ILE A 17 -35.85 -31.07 41.29
C ILE A 17 -34.59 -30.23 41.56
N LEU A 18 -34.74 -29.05 42.15
CA LEU A 18 -33.59 -28.21 42.54
C LEU A 18 -32.82 -28.77 43.75
N ILE A 19 -33.45 -29.59 44.59
CA ILE A 19 -32.82 -30.17 45.80
C ILE A 19 -32.20 -31.55 45.52
N LEU A 20 -32.65 -32.28 44.49
CA LEU A 20 -32.09 -33.60 44.16
C LEU A 20 -30.79 -33.54 43.33
N ILE A 21 -30.47 -32.41 42.68
CA ILE A 21 -29.23 -32.26 41.91
C ILE A 21 -28.02 -31.94 42.83
N CYS A 22 -28.26 -31.51 44.08
CA CYS A 22 -27.18 -31.18 45.02
C CYS A 22 -26.72 -32.35 45.90
N ALA A 23 -27.35 -33.53 45.85
CA ALA A 23 -27.11 -34.60 46.82
C ALA A 23 -26.56 -35.93 46.23
N ALA A 24 -26.29 -36.02 44.93
CA ALA A 24 -25.92 -37.28 44.29
C ALA A 24 -24.63 -37.26 43.44
N TYR A 25 -23.73 -36.29 43.64
CA TYR A 25 -22.32 -36.43 43.25
C TYR A 25 -21.39 -35.70 44.24
N PRO A 26 -21.05 -36.29 45.40
CA PRO A 26 -19.72 -36.08 45.94
C PRO A 26 -18.72 -36.82 45.03
N VAL A 27 -17.65 -36.15 44.61
CA VAL A 27 -16.56 -36.66 43.72
C VAL A 27 -16.98 -36.73 42.23
N LEU A 28 -16.81 -35.66 41.45
CA LEU A 28 -15.56 -35.40 40.73
C LEU A 28 -15.39 -33.91 40.35
N ALA A 29 -15.76 -32.98 41.24
CA ALA A 29 -14.98 -31.75 41.33
C ALA A 29 -13.66 -32.17 41.95
N LYS A 30 -12.67 -32.53 41.11
CA LYS A 30 -11.29 -32.52 41.57
C LYS A 30 -11.05 -31.06 41.91
N ASP A 31 -11.13 -30.71 43.20
CA ASP A 31 -10.77 -29.38 43.68
C ASP A 31 -9.44 -29.05 43.00
N ALA A 32 -9.48 -28.12 42.05
CA ALA A 32 -8.27 -27.67 41.39
C ALA A 32 -7.38 -27.21 42.53
N SER A 33 -6.30 -27.93 42.78
CA SER A 33 -5.40 -27.55 43.86
C SER A 33 -4.94 -26.12 43.59
N ASP A 34 -4.59 -25.36 44.62
CA ASP A 34 -3.98 -24.04 44.41
C ASP A 34 -2.79 -24.10 43.43
N GLY A 35 -2.13 -25.26 43.32
CA GLY A 35 -1.14 -25.56 42.30
C GLY A 35 -1.68 -25.59 40.87
N ASP A 36 -2.85 -26.20 40.64
CA ASP A 36 -3.50 -26.25 39.33
C ASP A 36 -3.98 -24.87 38.87
N ILE A 37 -4.56 -24.08 39.79
CA ILE A 37 -4.99 -22.70 39.51
C ILE A 37 -3.78 -21.82 39.18
N LYS A 38 -2.68 -21.97 39.95
CA LYS A 38 -1.44 -21.22 39.71
C LYS A 38 -0.79 -21.58 38.38
N GLU A 39 -0.81 -22.85 38.00
CA GLU A 39 -0.29 -23.31 36.70
C GLU A 39 -1.16 -22.82 35.54
N LEU A 40 -2.49 -22.84 35.70
CA LEU A 40 -3.42 -22.26 34.72
C LEU A 40 -3.19 -20.76 34.53
N ASN A 41 -3.00 -20.00 35.61
CA ASN A 41 -2.72 -18.56 35.52
C ASN A 41 -1.39 -18.28 34.81
N LYS A 42 -0.33 -19.03 35.10
CA LYS A 42 0.94 -18.93 34.37
C LYS A 42 0.79 -19.27 32.89
N ARG A 43 -0.10 -20.22 32.56
CA ARG A 43 -0.38 -20.59 31.17
C ARG A 43 -1.18 -19.50 30.45
N ILE A 44 -2.14 -18.87 31.12
CA ILE A 44 -2.89 -17.72 30.61
C ILE A 44 -1.95 -16.57 30.31
N GLU A 45 -1.12 -16.16 31.27
CA GLU A 45 -0.13 -15.09 31.10
C GLU A 45 0.82 -15.37 29.92
N ARG A 46 1.28 -16.62 29.78
CA ARG A 46 2.09 -17.03 28.62
C ARG A 46 1.34 -16.94 27.31
N LEU A 47 0.05 -17.27 27.29
CA LEU A 47 -0.77 -17.20 26.08
C LEU A 47 -1.07 -15.75 25.70
N GLU A 48 -1.37 -14.88 26.67
CA GLU A 48 -1.58 -13.45 26.47
C GLU A 48 -0.32 -12.80 25.87
N ASN A 49 0.85 -13.05 26.46
CA ASN A 49 2.13 -12.58 25.91
C ASN A 49 2.38 -13.09 24.47
N ARG A 50 1.98 -14.33 24.16
CA ARG A 50 2.10 -14.88 22.80
C ARG A 50 1.12 -14.26 21.83
N ILE A 51 -0.09 -13.92 22.27
CA ILE A 51 -1.09 -13.24 21.45
C ILE A 51 -0.60 -11.84 21.13
N GLU A 52 -0.12 -11.09 22.12
CA GLU A 52 0.46 -9.75 21.93
C GLU A 52 1.60 -9.79 20.90
N MET A 53 2.56 -10.72 21.06
CA MET A 53 3.63 -10.91 20.07
C MET A 53 3.13 -11.27 18.67
N LEU A 54 2.05 -12.06 18.55
CA LEU A 54 1.50 -12.42 17.25
C LEU A 54 0.76 -11.25 16.61
N GLU A 55 0.01 -10.49 17.40
CA GLU A 55 -0.69 -9.28 16.96
C GLU A 55 0.30 -8.23 16.44
N GLU A 56 1.43 -8.03 17.13
CA GLU A 56 2.53 -7.16 16.68
C GLU A 56 3.13 -7.57 15.32
N ILE A 57 3.10 -8.86 14.97
CA ILE A 57 3.67 -9.38 13.72
C ILE A 57 2.63 -9.41 12.59
N ILE A 58 1.36 -9.69 12.90
CA ILE A 58 0.31 -9.89 11.88
C ILE A 58 0.01 -8.59 11.14
N GLU A 59 -0.12 -7.46 11.84
CA GLU A 59 -0.48 -6.19 11.18
C GLU A 59 0.56 -5.74 10.12
N PRO A 60 1.87 -5.69 10.42
CA PRO A 60 2.89 -5.41 9.41
C PRO A 60 2.92 -6.43 8.27
N LEU A 61 2.71 -7.72 8.57
CA LEU A 61 2.71 -8.78 7.56
C LEU A 61 1.54 -8.63 6.59
N GLU A 62 0.34 -8.35 7.08
CA GLU A 62 -0.82 -8.12 6.24
C GLU A 62 -0.64 -6.88 5.35
N ASP A 63 -0.03 -5.81 5.88
CA ASP A 63 0.21 -4.61 5.08
C ASP A 63 1.26 -4.85 3.98
N ASP A 64 2.33 -5.57 4.28
CA ASP A 64 3.31 -6.03 3.29
C ASP A 64 2.65 -6.90 2.20
N MET A 65 1.79 -7.84 2.58
CA MET A 65 1.03 -8.66 1.62
C MET A 65 0.13 -7.80 0.72
N ARG A 66 -0.60 -6.83 1.29
CA ARG A 66 -1.44 -5.88 0.53
C ARG A 66 -0.60 -5.01 -0.40
N SER A 67 0.56 -4.54 0.06
CA SER A 67 1.52 -3.76 -0.72
C SER A 67 2.04 -4.55 -1.92
N ARG A 68 2.51 -5.78 -1.70
CA ARG A 68 2.98 -6.68 -2.77
C ARG A 68 1.88 -6.99 -3.78
N ALA A 69 0.65 -7.24 -3.32
CA ALA A 69 -0.48 -7.49 -4.21
C ALA A 69 -0.79 -6.27 -5.11
N ARG A 70 -0.73 -5.04 -4.58
CA ARG A 70 -0.84 -3.81 -5.37
C ARG A 70 0.29 -3.68 -6.39
N ALA A 71 1.55 -3.84 -5.96
CA ALA A 71 2.71 -3.74 -6.83
C ALA A 71 2.64 -4.75 -7.99
N LEU A 72 2.22 -5.99 -7.73
CA LEU A 72 1.99 -7.01 -8.77
C LEU A 72 0.90 -6.60 -9.77
N ARG A 73 -0.20 -6.00 -9.29
CA ARG A 73 -1.26 -5.48 -10.16
C ARG A 73 -0.76 -4.35 -11.06
N PHE A 74 0.03 -3.43 -10.53
CA PHE A 74 0.60 -2.33 -11.32
C PHE A 74 1.74 -2.76 -12.24
N ARG A 75 2.49 -3.81 -11.88
CA ARG A 75 3.45 -4.44 -12.79
C ARG A 75 2.79 -4.95 -14.07
N LYS A 76 1.54 -5.42 -13.99
CA LYS A 76 0.77 -5.76 -15.21
C LYS A 76 0.50 -4.53 -16.07
N LYS A 77 0.26 -3.35 -15.49
CA LYS A 77 0.10 -2.08 -16.23
C LYS A 77 1.39 -1.67 -16.93
N PHE A 78 2.54 -1.84 -16.29
CA PHE A 78 3.83 -1.70 -16.92
C PHE A 78 4.00 -2.64 -18.12
N GLN A 79 3.72 -3.93 -17.95
CA GLN A 79 3.80 -4.91 -19.04
C GLN A 79 2.85 -4.58 -20.19
N GLU A 80 1.61 -4.18 -19.88
CA GLU A 80 0.63 -3.73 -20.87
C GLU A 80 1.15 -2.53 -21.65
N ARG A 81 1.81 -1.56 -20.99
CA ARG A 81 2.34 -0.38 -21.65
C ARG A 81 3.56 -0.71 -22.52
N MET A 82 4.49 -1.51 -22.02
CA MET A 82 5.63 -2.01 -22.81
C MET A 82 5.18 -2.79 -24.06
N LYS A 83 4.12 -3.60 -23.96
CA LYS A 83 3.51 -4.26 -25.12
C LYS A 83 2.90 -3.29 -26.14
N ARG A 84 2.57 -2.04 -25.74
CA ARG A 84 2.15 -1.02 -26.71
C ARG A 84 3.36 -0.47 -27.46
N ASP A 85 4.49 -0.32 -26.77
CA ASP A 85 5.73 0.12 -27.40
C ASP A 85 6.15 -0.84 -28.51
N GLU A 86 5.97 -2.16 -28.32
CA GLU A 86 6.19 -3.21 -29.35
C GLU A 86 5.32 -3.07 -30.62
N ARG A 87 4.23 -2.28 -30.57
CA ARG A 87 3.40 -2.00 -31.75
C ARG A 87 3.79 -0.73 -32.50
N ILE A 88 4.65 0.09 -31.89
CA ILE A 88 5.05 1.41 -32.40
C ILE A 88 6.50 1.35 -32.88
N TYR A 89 7.34 0.61 -32.18
CA TYR A 89 8.79 0.61 -32.35
C TYR A 89 9.30 -0.76 -32.77
N GLU A 90 10.32 -0.75 -33.62
CA GLU A 90 10.97 -1.96 -34.08
C GLU A 90 11.85 -2.58 -32.99
N PRO A 91 12.19 -3.88 -33.07
CA PRO A 91 13.04 -4.53 -32.07
C PRO A 91 14.39 -3.84 -31.83
N SER A 92 14.97 -3.18 -32.84
CA SER A 92 16.18 -2.36 -32.69
C SER A 92 15.93 -1.11 -31.84
N ASP A 93 14.82 -0.44 -32.06
CA ASP A 93 14.43 0.78 -31.34
C ASP A 93 14.18 0.44 -29.88
N LEU A 94 13.47 -0.65 -29.59
CA LEU A 94 13.23 -1.10 -28.22
C LEU A 94 14.54 -1.37 -27.45
N ARG A 95 15.56 -1.92 -28.12
CA ARG A 95 16.90 -2.10 -27.52
C ARG A 95 17.57 -0.76 -27.26
N GLU A 96 17.49 0.18 -28.20
CA GLU A 96 18.09 1.51 -28.01
C GLU A 96 17.37 2.31 -26.92
N ILE A 97 16.03 2.24 -26.87
CA ILE A 97 15.19 2.82 -25.82
C ILE A 97 15.66 2.35 -24.44
N GLU A 98 15.79 1.03 -24.25
CA GLU A 98 16.25 0.48 -22.97
C GLU A 98 17.70 0.88 -22.67
N LYS A 99 18.58 0.88 -23.68
CA LYS A 99 19.99 1.30 -23.52
C LYS A 99 20.12 2.75 -23.09
N LEU A 100 19.37 3.67 -23.71
CA LEU A 100 19.35 5.09 -23.32
C LEU A 100 18.83 5.24 -21.89
N TYR A 101 17.72 4.56 -21.56
CA TYR A 101 17.16 4.59 -20.22
C TYR A 101 18.16 4.06 -19.16
N GLN A 102 18.81 2.94 -19.42
CA GLN A 102 19.80 2.34 -18.50
C GLN A 102 21.07 3.17 -18.39
N THR A 103 21.50 3.83 -19.45
CA THR A 103 22.63 4.77 -19.41
C THR A 103 22.38 5.86 -18.36
N ALA A 104 21.17 6.41 -18.34
CA ALA A 104 20.80 7.42 -17.37
C ALA A 104 20.68 6.89 -15.94
N ASN A 105 20.17 5.68 -15.78
CA ASN A 105 20.05 5.01 -14.48
C ASN A 105 21.43 4.73 -13.86
N GLN A 106 22.39 4.28 -14.66
CA GLN A 106 23.75 3.97 -14.22
C GLN A 106 24.60 5.23 -13.94
N LYS A 107 24.40 6.29 -14.73
CA LYS A 107 25.17 7.54 -14.64
C LYS A 107 24.35 8.66 -14.02
N TRP A 108 23.57 8.35 -12.99
CA TRP A 108 22.61 9.27 -12.38
C TRP A 108 23.21 10.66 -12.10
N ASN A 109 22.44 11.71 -12.41
CA ASN A 109 22.79 13.11 -12.20
C ASN A 109 24.03 13.62 -12.97
N THR A 110 24.49 12.91 -13.99
CA THR A 110 25.55 13.38 -14.90
C THR A 110 24.98 14.08 -16.14
N VAL A 111 25.82 14.84 -16.86
CA VAL A 111 25.46 15.40 -18.17
C VAL A 111 25.08 14.29 -19.16
N THR A 112 25.84 13.20 -19.19
CA THR A 112 25.56 12.03 -20.04
C THR A 112 24.19 11.41 -19.77
N ALA A 113 23.78 11.30 -18.50
CA ALA A 113 22.44 10.81 -18.18
C ALA A 113 21.35 11.74 -18.72
N LYS A 114 21.49 13.06 -18.51
CA LYS A 114 20.53 14.04 -19.02
C LYS A 114 20.44 14.02 -20.54
N GLU A 115 21.56 13.95 -21.25
CA GLU A 115 21.60 13.87 -22.71
C GLU A 115 20.95 12.58 -23.23
N SER A 116 21.26 11.46 -22.59
CA SER A 116 20.67 10.17 -22.95
C SER A 116 19.14 10.15 -22.78
N LEU A 117 18.63 10.75 -21.69
CA LEU A 117 17.18 10.89 -21.47
C LEU A 117 16.52 11.87 -22.44
N LYS A 118 17.21 12.94 -22.83
CA LYS A 118 16.72 13.85 -23.88
C LYS A 118 16.60 13.14 -25.22
N LEU A 119 17.64 12.41 -25.64
CA LEU A 119 17.60 11.59 -26.85
C LEU A 119 16.46 10.56 -26.82
N LEU A 120 16.25 9.92 -25.66
CA LEU A 120 15.12 9.01 -25.47
C LEU A 120 13.77 9.72 -25.65
N ALA A 121 13.58 10.87 -25.02
CA ALA A 121 12.33 11.62 -25.08
C ALA A 121 12.07 12.24 -26.46
N ASP A 122 13.12 12.63 -27.19
CA ASP A 122 13.01 13.28 -28.50
C ASP A 122 12.78 12.25 -29.62
N ASN A 123 13.48 11.12 -29.59
CA ASN A 123 13.39 10.10 -30.65
C ASN A 123 12.27 9.08 -30.40
N TYR A 124 11.94 8.81 -29.14
CA TYR A 124 10.97 7.78 -28.77
C TYR A 124 9.92 8.30 -27.76
N PRO A 125 9.24 9.44 -28.06
CA PRO A 125 8.34 10.10 -27.11
C PRO A 125 7.17 9.22 -26.66
N GLU A 126 6.70 8.30 -27.51
CA GLU A 126 5.59 7.41 -27.19
C GLU A 126 6.00 6.17 -26.39
N SER A 127 7.30 5.99 -26.11
CA SER A 127 7.74 4.84 -25.31
C SER A 127 7.40 5.00 -23.84
N ASN A 128 7.10 3.88 -23.16
CA ASN A 128 6.93 3.87 -21.71
C ASN A 128 8.17 4.44 -20.98
N ARG A 129 9.36 4.09 -21.51
CA ARG A 129 10.65 4.54 -20.97
C ARG A 129 10.86 6.05 -21.13
N ALA A 130 10.37 6.68 -22.20
CA ALA A 130 10.39 8.14 -22.30
C ALA A 130 9.60 8.79 -21.16
N GLY A 131 8.46 8.20 -20.76
CA GLY A 131 7.72 8.63 -19.58
C GLY A 131 8.51 8.56 -18.28
N CYS A 132 9.10 7.40 -17.99
CA CYS A 132 9.99 7.23 -16.83
C CYS A 132 11.20 8.17 -16.89
N GLY A 133 11.78 8.32 -18.08
CA GLY A 133 12.92 9.19 -18.36
C GLY A 133 12.61 10.67 -18.15
N MET A 134 11.41 11.12 -18.49
CA MET A 134 10.95 12.49 -18.26
C MET A 134 10.93 12.83 -16.77
N LEU A 135 10.51 11.88 -15.94
CA LEU A 135 10.52 12.03 -14.48
C LEU A 135 11.95 12.11 -13.92
N TYR A 136 12.87 11.34 -14.49
CA TYR A 136 14.30 11.39 -14.14
C TYR A 136 14.90 12.74 -14.54
N LEU A 137 14.60 13.22 -15.75
CA LEU A 137 15.01 14.56 -16.21
C LEU A 137 14.50 15.65 -15.26
N ALA A 138 13.25 15.58 -14.82
CA ALA A 138 12.72 16.53 -13.86
C ALA A 138 13.53 16.54 -12.55
N GLN A 139 13.80 15.35 -11.99
CA GLN A 139 14.53 15.19 -10.73
C GLN A 139 15.99 15.65 -10.80
N MET A 140 16.66 15.47 -11.95
CA MET A 140 18.06 15.89 -12.15
C MET A 140 18.22 17.37 -12.51
N ASN A 141 17.13 18.10 -12.74
CA ASN A 141 17.17 19.53 -13.08
C ASN A 141 16.74 20.39 -11.89
N MET A 142 16.87 21.71 -12.05
CA MET A 142 16.62 22.71 -11.00
C MET A 142 15.67 23.79 -11.51
N GLY A 143 15.09 24.55 -10.57
CA GLY A 143 14.27 25.73 -10.85
C GLY A 143 13.16 25.49 -11.88
N LYS A 144 13.04 26.41 -12.85
CA LYS A 144 12.01 26.36 -13.89
C LYS A 144 12.05 25.07 -14.72
N GLN A 145 13.24 24.55 -15.04
CA GLN A 145 13.36 23.33 -15.85
C GLN A 145 12.81 22.10 -15.13
N LYS A 146 13.13 21.93 -13.84
CA LYS A 146 12.56 20.85 -13.00
C LYS A 146 11.04 20.84 -13.06
N ARG A 147 10.43 22.01 -12.82
CA ARG A 147 8.98 22.20 -12.86
C ARG A 147 8.39 21.89 -14.23
N ASP A 148 9.01 22.39 -15.30
CA ASP A 148 8.48 22.24 -16.66
C ASP A 148 8.55 20.77 -17.12
N TYR A 149 9.60 20.03 -16.75
CA TYR A 149 9.68 18.58 -16.99
C TYR A 149 8.63 17.79 -16.20
N PHE A 150 8.38 18.10 -14.93
CA PHE A 150 7.28 17.46 -14.20
C PHE A 150 5.92 17.71 -14.88
N LYS A 151 5.66 18.95 -15.31
CA LYS A 151 4.44 19.28 -16.06
C LYS A 151 4.35 18.53 -17.38
N LYS A 152 5.47 18.36 -18.09
CA LYS A 152 5.54 17.56 -19.33
C LYS A 152 5.21 16.09 -19.05
N ALA A 153 5.82 15.48 -18.04
CA ALA A 153 5.53 14.09 -17.63
C ALA A 153 4.04 13.90 -17.29
N ILE A 154 3.43 14.85 -16.57
CA ILE A 154 2.01 14.81 -16.21
C ILE A 154 1.10 14.86 -17.44
N ARG A 155 1.43 15.70 -18.43
CA ARG A 155 0.62 15.92 -19.61
C ARG A 155 0.75 14.79 -20.64
N GLU A 156 1.98 14.35 -20.89
CA GLU A 156 2.29 13.50 -22.05
C GLU A 156 2.51 12.03 -21.66
N HIS A 157 2.83 11.75 -20.39
CA HIS A 157 3.22 10.41 -19.95
C HIS A 157 2.42 9.95 -18.72
N ASN A 158 1.17 10.40 -18.60
CA ASN A 158 0.34 10.15 -17.43
C ASN A 158 0.09 8.67 -17.17
N ASP A 159 -0.01 7.87 -18.22
CA ASP A 159 -0.31 6.45 -18.20
C ASP A 159 0.94 5.56 -18.36
N CYS A 160 2.15 6.14 -18.32
CA CYS A 160 3.39 5.38 -18.24
C CYS A 160 3.62 4.84 -16.82
N TRP A 161 4.37 3.75 -16.73
CA TRP A 161 4.59 3.02 -15.48
C TRP A 161 6.06 2.62 -15.33
N TYR A 162 6.51 2.53 -14.09
CA TYR A 162 7.75 1.84 -13.73
C TYR A 162 7.50 0.36 -13.47
N GLY A 163 8.55 -0.46 -13.58
CA GLY A 163 8.45 -1.91 -13.40
C GLY A 163 8.12 -2.37 -11.98
N ASP A 164 8.29 -1.49 -11.00
CA ASP A 164 7.90 -1.66 -9.59
C ASP A 164 6.43 -1.27 -9.31
N GLY A 165 5.73 -0.73 -10.31
CA GLY A 165 4.32 -0.36 -10.19
C GLY A 165 4.05 1.12 -9.96
N VAL A 166 5.08 1.98 -9.94
CA VAL A 166 4.85 3.44 -9.86
C VAL A 166 4.26 3.97 -11.15
N GLN A 167 3.16 4.72 -11.05
CA GLN A 167 2.59 5.44 -12.19
C GLN A 167 3.29 6.79 -12.38
N VAL A 168 3.84 7.04 -13.57
CA VAL A 168 4.59 8.27 -13.90
C VAL A 168 3.75 9.51 -13.65
N GLY A 169 2.51 9.57 -14.14
CA GLY A 169 1.65 10.74 -13.96
C GLY A 169 1.33 11.07 -12.51
N ALA A 170 0.99 10.07 -11.70
CA ALA A 170 0.66 10.28 -10.28
C ALA A 170 1.90 10.71 -9.49
N TYR A 171 3.03 10.05 -9.71
CA TYR A 171 4.27 10.33 -9.00
C TYR A 171 4.88 11.68 -9.41
N ALA A 172 4.77 12.07 -10.69
CA ALA A 172 5.16 13.41 -11.15
C ALA A 172 4.36 14.51 -10.45
N ARG A 173 3.04 14.33 -10.25
CA ARG A 173 2.22 15.27 -9.48
C ARG A 173 2.69 15.36 -8.03
N PHE A 174 3.03 14.23 -7.42
CA PHE A 174 3.50 14.18 -6.04
C PHE A 174 4.82 14.96 -5.89
N LEU A 175 5.81 14.65 -6.71
CA LEU A 175 7.11 15.33 -6.68
C LEU A 175 7.00 16.82 -7.03
N LEU A 176 6.11 17.19 -7.95
CA LEU A 176 5.83 18.60 -8.27
C LEU A 176 5.16 19.32 -7.11
N ALA A 177 4.25 18.66 -6.39
CA ALA A 177 3.60 19.22 -5.21
C ALA A 177 4.63 19.47 -4.08
N VAL A 178 5.52 18.51 -3.84
CA VAL A 178 6.64 18.66 -2.89
C VAL A 178 7.53 19.83 -3.29
N TYR A 179 7.93 19.91 -4.56
CA TYR A 179 8.69 21.05 -5.08
C TYR A 179 7.97 22.39 -4.86
N TYR A 180 6.65 22.45 -5.06
CA TYR A 180 5.87 23.65 -4.78
C TYR A 180 5.83 24.00 -3.30
N GLN A 181 5.76 23.03 -2.38
CA GLN A 181 5.90 23.31 -0.95
C GLN A 181 7.27 23.90 -0.62
N GLU A 182 8.34 23.29 -1.11
CA GLU A 182 9.73 23.71 -0.87
C GLU A 182 10.00 25.13 -1.39
N THR A 183 9.37 25.49 -2.50
CA THR A 183 9.49 26.82 -3.13
C THR A 183 8.47 27.85 -2.62
N GLY A 184 7.58 27.48 -1.69
CA GLY A 184 6.62 28.39 -1.06
C GLY A 184 5.26 28.51 -1.77
N ASP A 185 5.04 27.86 -2.90
CA ASP A 185 3.74 27.82 -3.60
C ASP A 185 2.80 26.77 -2.99
N LYS A 186 2.39 27.03 -1.74
CA LYS A 186 1.53 26.10 -0.95
C LYS A 186 0.17 25.85 -1.61
N LYS A 187 -0.33 26.80 -2.42
CA LYS A 187 -1.64 26.69 -3.07
C LYS A 187 -1.60 25.64 -4.19
N GLU A 188 -0.60 25.70 -5.07
CA GLU A 188 -0.46 24.70 -6.14
C GLU A 188 -0.08 23.33 -5.58
N ALA A 189 0.74 23.27 -4.53
CA ALA A 189 1.01 22.02 -3.82
C ALA A 189 -0.26 21.34 -3.32
N LYS A 190 -1.10 22.07 -2.57
CA LYS A 190 -2.35 21.53 -2.01
C LYS A 190 -3.31 21.05 -3.10
N LYS A 191 -3.38 21.75 -4.23
CA LYS A 191 -4.19 21.36 -5.39
C LYS A 191 -3.74 20.02 -5.96
N LEU A 192 -2.43 19.83 -6.17
CA LEU A 192 -1.87 18.58 -6.69
C LEU A 192 -2.06 17.43 -5.71
N PHE A 193 -1.84 17.65 -4.41
CA PHE A 193 -2.11 16.63 -3.39
C PHE A 193 -3.58 16.18 -3.38
N LYS A 194 -4.51 17.13 -3.46
CA LYS A 194 -5.95 16.82 -3.58
C LYS A 194 -6.25 16.02 -4.86
N GLU A 195 -5.62 16.37 -5.97
CA GLU A 195 -5.77 15.62 -7.23
C GLU A 195 -5.28 14.18 -7.09
N ILE A 196 -4.14 13.95 -6.44
CA ILE A 196 -3.59 12.60 -6.21
C ILE A 196 -4.55 11.78 -5.37
N VAL A 197 -5.00 12.30 -4.23
CA VAL A 197 -5.94 11.59 -3.34
C VAL A 197 -7.25 11.24 -4.05
N ASN A 198 -7.77 12.13 -4.89
CA ASN A 198 -9.06 11.93 -5.54
C ASN A 198 -9.00 11.06 -6.81
N LYS A 199 -7.98 11.24 -7.65
CA LYS A 199 -7.90 10.59 -8.97
C LYS A 199 -6.96 9.39 -9.00
N TYR A 200 -6.01 9.32 -8.07
CA TYR A 200 -4.99 8.29 -8.00
C TYR A 200 -4.90 7.68 -6.59
N PRO A 201 -6.03 7.25 -6.00
CA PRO A 201 -6.09 6.84 -4.59
C PRO A 201 -5.23 5.62 -4.27
N GLU A 202 -4.88 4.82 -5.28
CA GLU A 202 -4.05 3.63 -5.13
C GLU A 202 -2.60 3.84 -5.58
N ALA A 203 -2.22 5.04 -6.03
CA ALA A 203 -0.86 5.28 -6.49
C ALA A 203 0.16 5.10 -5.37
N ILE A 204 1.31 4.57 -5.75
CA ILE A 204 2.41 4.21 -4.84
C ILE A 204 3.71 4.95 -5.20
N ASP A 205 4.61 5.05 -4.24
CA ASP A 205 6.02 5.40 -4.46
C ASP A 205 6.86 4.15 -4.83
N HIS A 206 8.15 4.34 -5.06
CA HIS A 206 9.09 3.25 -5.40
C HIS A 206 9.32 2.24 -4.26
N LYS A 207 8.85 2.54 -3.04
CA LYS A 207 8.89 1.62 -1.88
C LYS A 207 7.57 0.85 -1.71
N GLY A 208 6.57 1.12 -2.55
CA GLY A 208 5.24 0.51 -2.45
C GLY A 208 4.30 1.24 -1.46
N ASN A 209 4.74 2.35 -0.86
CA ASN A 209 3.91 3.13 0.05
C ASN A 209 2.86 3.90 -0.73
N MET A 210 1.65 3.98 -0.20
CA MET A 210 0.57 4.73 -0.84
C MET A 210 0.82 6.23 -0.77
N LEU A 211 0.77 6.92 -1.91
CA LEU A 211 0.97 8.36 -1.96
C LEU A 211 -0.05 9.12 -1.11
N LYS A 212 -1.30 8.64 -1.02
CA LYS A 212 -2.33 9.28 -0.17
C LYS A 212 -1.95 9.31 1.30
N ASP A 213 -1.23 8.29 1.79
CA ASP A 213 -0.88 8.15 3.20
C ASP A 213 0.35 9.02 3.50
N ILE A 214 1.34 9.04 2.61
CA ILE A 214 2.46 10.01 2.65
C ILE A 214 1.93 11.45 2.64
N ILE A 215 0.97 11.76 1.77
CA ILE A 215 0.35 13.09 1.69
C ILE A 215 -0.37 13.43 3.00
N ARG A 216 -1.02 12.46 3.65
CA ARG A 216 -1.67 12.70 4.94
C ARG A 216 -0.63 13.10 5.99
N GLU A 217 0.52 12.43 6.02
CA GLU A 217 1.62 12.75 6.95
C GLU A 217 2.23 14.13 6.70
N ILE A 218 2.47 14.49 5.44
CA ILE A 218 3.01 15.81 5.06
C ILE A 218 2.09 16.97 5.48
N ASN A 219 0.77 16.73 5.52
CA ASN A 219 -0.23 17.75 5.86
C ASN A 219 -0.66 17.74 7.34
N LYS A 220 -0.06 16.90 8.19
CA LYS A 220 -0.23 17.00 9.64
C LYS A 220 0.49 18.26 10.16
#